data_AF-A0A7V0W8V3-F1
#
_entry.id   AF-A0A7V0W8V3-F1
#
_cell.length_a   1.000
_cell.length_b   1.000
_cell.length_c   1.000
_cell.angle_alpha   90.00
_cell.angle_beta   90.00
_cell.angle_gamma   90.00
#
_symmetry.space_group_name_H-M   'P 1'
#
loop_
_entity.id
_entity.type
_entity.pdbx_description
1 polymer ?
#
loop_
_entity_poly.entity_id
_entity_poly.type
_entity_poly.pdbx_seq_one_letter_code
_entity_poly.pdbx_strand_id
1 'polypeptide(L)' 'MGLDRKEETLDEFFRWLGRWKTRTLQAICLDMGAPYLASVQRHALQATLVFDRFHCGEYHDLLKTMLEEL' A
#
# COMPACT_ATOMS: atom_id res chain seq x y z
N MET A 1 7.74 6.10 -15.48
CA MET A 1 6.45 5.51 -15.06
C MET A 1 6.70 4.04 -14.81
N GLY A 2 6.40 3.54 -13.60
CA GLY A 2 6.55 2.12 -13.28
C GLY A 2 5.63 1.32 -14.20
N LEU A 3 6.23 0.49 -15.05
CA LEU A 3 5.54 -0.13 -16.19
C LEU A 3 4.55 -1.21 -15.79
N ASP A 4 4.51 -1.60 -14.53
CA ASP A 4 3.51 -2.50 -14.00
C ASP A 4 3.22 -2.12 -12.55
N ARG A 5 1.93 -1.96 -12.19
CA ARG A 5 1.49 -1.78 -10.80
C ARG A 5 1.62 -3.11 -10.06
N LYS A 6 2.87 -3.50 -9.80
CA LYS A 6 3.26 -4.81 -9.27
C LYS A 6 3.69 -4.68 -7.81
N GLU A 7 3.22 -5.61 -6.97
CA GLU A 7 3.57 -5.71 -5.53
C GLU A 7 5.09 -5.64 -5.34
N GLU A 8 5.81 -6.31 -6.24
CA GLU A 8 7.26 -6.46 -6.26
C GLU A 8 7.99 -5.12 -6.33
N THR A 9 7.40 -4.11 -6.98
CA THR A 9 8.00 -2.77 -7.05
C THR A 9 8.05 -2.10 -5.67
N LEU A 10 7.02 -2.33 -4.85
CA LEU A 10 6.97 -1.76 -3.51
C LEU A 10 7.80 -2.58 -2.51
N ASP A 11 7.89 -3.90 -2.72
CA ASP A 11 8.83 -4.76 -1.98
C ASP A 11 10.29 -4.33 -2.20
N GLU A 12 10.67 -4.02 -3.44
CA GLU A 12 12.00 -3.48 -3.75
C GLU A 12 12.25 -2.13 -3.07
N PHE A 13 11.22 -1.26 -3.01
CA PHE A 13 11.30 -0.01 -2.27
C PHE A 13 11.54 -0.25 -0.78
N PHE A 14 10.80 -1.17 -0.13
CA PHE A 14 11.03 -1.49 1.28
C PHE A 14 12.40 -2.12 1.53
N ARG A 15 12.90 -2.92 0.58
CA ARG A 15 14.25 -3.47 0.62
C ARG A 15 15.32 -2.37 0.55
N TRP A 16 15.15 -1.41 -0.35
CA TRP A 16 16.04 -0.24 -0.45
C TRP A 16 15.96 0.67 0.78
N LEU A 17 14.74 0.92 1.29
CA LEU A 17 14.50 1.76 2.46
C LEU A 17 15.15 1.15 3.71
N GLY A 18 15.13 -0.18 3.79
CA GLY A 18 15.79 -0.95 4.84
C GLY A 18 14.94 -1.06 6.11
N ARG A 19 15.07 -2.21 6.76
CA ARG A 19 14.21 -2.64 7.89
C ARG A 19 14.08 -1.60 9.01
N TRP A 20 15.16 -0.93 9.37
CA TRP A 20 15.14 0.05 10.47
C TRP A 20 14.27 1.25 10.16
N LYS A 21 14.42 1.83 8.97
CA LYS A 21 13.61 2.97 8.53
C LYS A 21 12.16 2.56 8.33
N THR A 22 11.92 1.39 7.73
CA THR A 22 10.56 0.87 7.55
C THR A 22 9.80 0.75 8.87
N ARG A 23 10.45 0.29 9.95
CA ARG A 23 9.81 0.19 11.28
C ARG A 23 9.46 1.53 11.92
N THR A 24 10.08 2.63 11.48
CA THR A 24 9.76 3.97 11.98
C THR A 24 8.59 4.63 11.25
N LEU A 25 8.11 4.03 10.14
CA LEU A 25 6.95 4.54 9.43
C LEU A 25 5.71 4.47 10.32
N GLN A 26 5.05 5.62 10.49
CA GLN A 26 3.82 5.77 11.27
C GLN A 26 2.57 5.77 10.39
N ALA A 27 2.70 6.25 9.14
CA ALA A 27 1.61 6.28 8.18
C ALA A 27 2.15 6.08 6.76
N ILE A 28 1.34 5.42 5.93
CA ILE A 28 1.61 5.20 4.50
C ILE A 28 0.36 5.63 3.74
N CYS A 29 0.52 6.56 2.81
CA CYS A 29 -0.55 6.94 1.89
C CYS A 29 -0.40 6.12 0.60
N LEU A 30 -1.40 5.31 0.26
CA LEU A 30 -1.44 4.56 -0.99
C LEU A 30 -2.48 5.17 -1.94
N ASP A 31 -2.06 5.36 -3.19
CA ASP A 31 -2.94 5.57 -4.32
C ASP A 31 -3.53 4.21 -4.71
N MET A 32 -4.86 4.12 -4.82
CA MET A 32 -5.64 2.90 -4.61
C MET A 32 -5.20 1.73 -5.52
N GLY A 33 -4.42 0.79 -5.00
CA GLY A 33 -4.03 -0.41 -5.72
C GLY A 33 -3.93 -1.60 -4.76
N ALA A 34 -4.82 -2.58 -4.93
CA ALA A 34 -4.74 -3.88 -4.28
C ALA A 34 -3.33 -4.51 -4.25
N PRO A 35 -2.49 -4.43 -5.31
CA PRO A 35 -1.15 -5.04 -5.28
C PRO A 35 -0.19 -4.39 -4.27
N TYR A 36 -0.39 -3.11 -3.92
CA TYR A 36 0.49 -2.43 -2.96
C TYR A 36 0.11 -2.69 -1.51
N LEU A 37 -1.16 -3.05 -1.26
CA LEU A 37 -1.64 -3.37 0.08
C LEU A 37 -0.87 -4.55 0.69
N ALA A 38 -0.72 -5.64 -0.08
CA ALA A 38 -0.05 -6.85 0.38
C ALA A 38 1.40 -6.57 0.79
N SER A 39 2.12 -5.78 -0.01
CA SER A 39 3.49 -5.34 0.29
C SER A 39 3.54 -4.51 1.58
N VAL A 40 2.63 -3.53 1.74
CA VAL A 40 2.57 -2.73 2.97
C VAL A 40 2.26 -3.58 4.19
N GLN A 41 1.32 -4.51 4.11
CA GLN A 41 1.00 -5.44 5.20
C GLN A 41 2.21 -6.32 5.56
N ARG A 42 2.98 -6.76 4.57
CA ARG A 42 4.19 -7.58 4.80
C ARG A 42 5.32 -6.79 5.47
N HIS A 43 5.55 -5.55 5.04
CA HIS A 43 6.75 -4.79 5.39
C HIS A 43 6.54 -3.75 6.51
N ALA A 44 5.33 -3.20 6.64
CA ALA A 44 5.03 -2.06 7.48
C ALA A 44 3.64 -2.15 8.14
N LEU A 45 3.27 -3.33 8.64
CA LEU A 45 1.97 -3.58 9.31
C LEU A 45 1.66 -2.59 10.45
N GLN A 46 2.69 -2.03 11.09
CA GLN A 46 2.52 -1.06 12.17
C GLN A 46 2.10 0.34 11.70
N ALA A 47 2.25 0.65 10.42
CA ALA A 47 1.94 1.96 9.89
C ALA A 47 0.43 2.08 9.60
N THR A 48 -0.14 3.23 9.92
CA THR A 48 -1.52 3.56 9.56
C THR A 48 -1.63 3.69 8.05
N LEU A 49 -2.47 2.89 7.44
CA LEU A 49 -2.71 2.97 6.00
C LEU A 49 -3.79 4.00 5.70
N VAL A 50 -3.45 4.97 4.85
CA VAL A 50 -4.34 6.02 4.37
C VAL A 50 -4.52 5.84 2.87
N PHE A 51 -5.75 5.81 2.39
CA PHE A 51 -6.02 5.76 0.96
C PHE A 51 -6.25 7.16 0.41
N ASP A 52 -5.57 7.49 -0.68
CA ASP A 52 -5.80 8.74 -1.39
C ASP A 52 -7.18 8.72 -2.06
N ARG A 53 -8.02 9.71 -1.71
CA ARG A 53 -9.38 9.86 -2.25
C ARG A 53 -9.43 10.60 -3.59
N PHE A 54 -8.32 11.14 -4.09
CA PHE A 54 -8.31 12.02 -5.26
C PHE A 54 -8.14 11.32 -6.62
N HIS A 55 -7.77 10.04 -6.65
CA HIS A 55 -7.75 9.23 -7.88
C HIS A 55 -9.03 8.40 -8.07
N CYS A 56 -10.11 8.81 -7.41
CA CYS A 56 -11.38 8.11 -7.33
C CYS A 56 -12.30 8.48 -8.53
N GLY A 57 -12.11 7.79 -9.67
CA GLY A 57 -13.12 7.70 -10.72
C GLY A 57 -14.09 6.54 -10.48
N GLU A 58 -13.57 5.38 -10.06
CA GLU A 58 -14.34 4.13 -9.94
C GLU A 58 -13.77 3.23 -8.82
N TYR A 59 -13.93 3.61 -7.55
CA TYR A 59 -13.46 2.80 -6.38
C TYR A 59 -14.53 2.46 -5.37
N HIS A 60 -15.81 2.58 -5.73
CA HIS A 60 -16.90 2.26 -4.81
C HIS A 60 -16.95 0.75 -4.46
N ASP A 61 -16.47 -0.13 -5.34
CA ASP A 61 -16.61 -1.58 -5.15
C ASP A 61 -15.40 -2.23 -4.45
N LEU A 62 -14.18 -1.74 -4.68
CA LEU A 62 -12.95 -2.31 -4.08
C LEU A 62 -12.82 -2.04 -2.57
N LEU A 63 -13.28 -0.88 -2.10
CA LEU A 63 -13.29 -0.55 -0.67
C LEU A 63 -14.23 -1.46 0.14
N LYS A 64 -15.31 -1.96 -0.48
CA LYS A 64 -16.22 -2.92 0.16
C LYS A 64 -15.56 -4.29 0.33
N THR A 65 -14.94 -4.82 -0.71
CA THR A 65 -14.24 -6.11 -0.63
C THR A 65 -13.13 -6.09 0.42
N MET A 66 -12.37 -5.00 0.52
CA MET A 66 -11.26 -4.90 1.47
C MET A 66 -11.70 -4.70 2.94
N LEU A 67 -12.89 -4.13 3.19
CA LEU A 67 -13.45 -3.98 4.54
C LEU A 67 -14.21 -5.22 5.01
N GLU A 68 -14.66 -6.09 4.10
CA GLU A 68 -15.33 -7.35 4.43
C GLU A 68 -14.37 -8.51 4.73
N GLU A 69 -13.09 -8.40 4.36
CA GLU A 69 -12.04 -9.42 4.60
C GLU A 69 -11.13 -9.12 5.82
N LEU A 70 -11.45 -8.08 6.60
CA LEU A 70 -10.76 -7.68 7.83
C LEU A 70 -11.66 -7.87 9.06
#